data_AF-A0AAU2WE47-F1
#
_entry.id   AF-A0AAU2WE47-F1
#
_cell.length_a   1.000
_cell.length_b   1.000
_cell.length_c   1.000
_cell.angle_alpha   90.00
_cell.angle_beta   90.00
_cell.angle_gamma   90.00
#
_symmetry.space_group_name_H-M   'P 1'
#
loop_
_entity.id
_entity.type
_entity.pdbx_description
1 polymer ?
#
loop_
_entity_poly.entity_id
_entity_poly.type
_entity_poly.pdbx_seq_one_letter_code
_entity_poly.pdbx_strand_id
1 'polypeptide(L)'
;MHDELVDHLTRSSPLNRGEALRVIQDVLAYFDETTDVFVRRRHRELQGQGLVNAEIFERISADLKYRAVAPPELSLRQLRRIVYG
;
A
#
# COMPACT_ATOMS: atom_id res chain seq x y z
N MET A 1 -7.59 -9.23 17.27
CA MET A 1 -6.98 -8.39 18.31
C MET A 1 -6.94 -6.95 17.80
N HIS A 2 -8.11 -6.28 17.81
CA HIS A 2 -8.31 -4.85 17.53
C HIS A 2 -9.55 -4.34 18.27
N ASP A 3 -9.85 -4.91 19.44
CA ASP A 3 -11.14 -4.70 20.12
C ASP A 3 -11.37 -3.23 20.52
N GLU A 4 -10.31 -2.52 20.93
CA GLU A 4 -10.39 -1.08 21.22
C GLU A 4 -10.74 -0.24 19.98
N LEU A 5 -10.19 -0.60 18.81
CA LEU A 5 -10.48 0.09 17.54
C LEU A 5 -11.89 -0.22 17.04
N VAL A 6 -12.34 -1.47 17.19
CA VAL A 6 -13.72 -1.89 16.91
C VAL A 6 -14.70 -1.13 17.81
N ASP A 7 -14.40 -1.01 19.09
CA ASP A 7 -15.23 -0.27 20.05
C ASP A 7 -15.22 1.24 19.78
N HIS A 8 -14.13 1.78 19.24
CA HIS A 8 -14.08 3.17 18.79
C HIS A 8 -14.97 3.38 17.56
N LEU A 9 -14.84 2.55 16.53
CA LEU A 9 -15.60 2.67 15.27
C LEU A 9 -17.11 2.48 15.47
N THR A 10 -17.51 1.53 16.32
CA THR A 10 -18.93 1.33 16.64
C THR A 10 -19.53 2.50 17.43
N ARG A 11 -18.71 3.29 18.13
CA ARG A 11 -19.13 4.52 18.83
C ARG A 11 -19.14 5.77 17.95
N SER A 12 -18.25 5.85 16.96
CA SER A 12 -18.06 7.06 16.13
C SER A 12 -18.73 6.97 14.76
N SER A 13 -19.30 5.82 14.40
CA SER A 13 -19.95 5.56 13.10
C SER A 13 -21.17 4.64 13.26
N PRO A 14 -22.06 4.53 12.25
CA PRO A 14 -23.20 3.63 12.31
C PRO A 14 -22.85 2.15 12.10
N LEU A 15 -21.57 1.78 12.06
CA LEU A 15 -21.13 0.40 11.82
C LEU A 15 -21.43 -0.49 13.03
N ASN A 16 -21.97 -1.68 12.77
CA ASN A 16 -22.03 -2.72 13.80
C ASN A 16 -20.64 -3.37 14.01
N ARG A 17 -20.50 -4.17 15.08
CA ARG A 17 -19.21 -4.80 15.44
C ARG A 17 -18.62 -5.64 14.30
N GLY A 18 -19.46 -6.37 13.58
CA GLY A 18 -19.03 -7.22 12.46
C GLY A 18 -18.57 -6.41 11.25
N GLU A 19 -19.27 -5.32 10.92
CA GLU A 19 -18.90 -4.40 9.84
C GLU A 19 -17.58 -3.68 10.17
N ALA A 20 -17.44 -3.17 11.40
CA ALA A 20 -16.21 -2.54 11.85
C ALA A 20 -15.01 -3.50 11.77
N LEU A 21 -15.18 -4.76 12.19
CA LEU A 21 -14.15 -5.80 12.05
C LEU A 21 -13.77 -6.03 10.58
N ARG A 22 -14.76 -6.08 9.68
CA ARG A 22 -14.51 -6.30 8.25
C ARG A 22 -13.76 -5.14 7.62
N VAL A 23 -14.17 -3.90 7.90
CA VAL A 23 -13.45 -2.70 7.43
C VAL A 23 -12.03 -2.68 7.93
N ILE A 24 -11.79 -2.99 9.22
CA ILE A 24 -10.43 -3.09 9.76
C ILE A 24 -9.62 -4.15 9.01
N GLN A 25 -10.19 -5.34 8.77
CA GLN A 25 -9.52 -6.39 8.01
C GLN A 25 -9.22 -5.96 6.58
N ASP A 26 -10.16 -5.31 5.89
CA ASP A 26 -9.97 -4.84 4.51
C ASP A 26 -8.89 -3.76 4.44
N VAL A 27 -8.88 -2.83 5.40
CA VAL A 27 -7.86 -1.78 5.52
C VAL A 27 -6.49 -2.37 5.84
N LEU A 28 -6.42 -3.31 6.79
CA LEU A 28 -5.18 -4.00 7.12
C LEU A 28 -4.68 -4.83 5.95
N ALA A 29 -5.54 -5.58 5.27
CA ALA A 29 -5.18 -6.34 4.07
C ALA A 29 -4.69 -5.43 2.94
N TYR A 30 -5.30 -4.25 2.79
CA TYR A 30 -4.84 -3.22 1.86
C TYR A 30 -3.43 -2.70 2.23
N PHE A 31 -3.13 -2.56 3.52
CA PHE A 31 -1.81 -2.12 3.99
C PHE A 31 -0.78 -3.25 4.20
N ASP A 32 -1.22 -4.51 4.19
CA ASP A 32 -0.36 -5.70 4.30
C ASP A 32 0.34 -6.04 2.97
N GLU A 33 0.02 -5.28 1.90
CA GLU A 33 0.83 -5.30 0.68
C GLU A 33 2.27 -4.90 1.03
N THR A 34 3.21 -5.84 0.98
CA THR A 34 4.62 -5.51 1.22
C THR A 34 5.10 -4.50 0.19
N THR A 35 6.11 -3.69 0.55
CA THR A 35 6.71 -2.72 -0.37
C THR A 35 7.09 -3.34 -1.70
N ASP A 36 7.61 -4.56 -1.69
CA ASP A 36 7.99 -5.28 -2.90
C ASP A 36 6.79 -5.63 -3.78
N VAL A 37 5.69 -6.08 -3.18
CA VAL A 37 4.46 -6.41 -3.91
C VAL A 37 3.86 -5.15 -4.53
N PHE A 38 3.80 -4.06 -3.77
CA PHE A 38 3.35 -2.75 -4.26
C PHE A 38 4.18 -2.28 -5.45
N VAL A 39 5.51 -2.28 -5.33
CA VAL A 39 6.43 -1.82 -6.38
C VAL A 39 6.23 -2.64 -7.66
N ARG A 40 6.12 -3.97 -7.56
CA ARG A 40 5.91 -4.84 -8.73
C ARG A 40 4.55 -4.62 -9.40
N ARG A 41 3.47 -4.51 -8.62
CA ARG A 41 2.13 -4.24 -9.15
C ARG A 41 2.09 -2.88 -9.83
N ARG A 42 2.55 -1.83 -9.16
CA ARG A 42 2.54 -0.46 -9.68
C ARG A 42 3.40 -0.30 -10.94
N HIS A 43 4.56 -0.96 -11.00
CA HIS A 43 5.39 -1.00 -12.19
C HIS A 43 4.64 -1.58 -13.39
N ARG A 44 3.96 -2.73 -13.22
CA ARG A 44 3.16 -3.35 -14.30
C ARG A 44 2.02 -2.45 -14.76
N GLU A 45 1.33 -1.79 -13.84
CA GLU A 45 0.25 -0.85 -14.17
C GLU A 45 0.74 0.32 -15.03
N LEU A 46 1.83 0.98 -14.62
CA LEU A 46 2.39 2.12 -15.34
C LEU A 46 3.02 1.71 -16.67
N GLN A 47 3.63 0.52 -16.73
CA GLN A 47 4.12 -0.06 -17.97
C GLN A 47 2.97 -0.34 -18.95
N GLY A 48 1.84 -0.85 -18.47
CA GLY A 48 0.63 -1.05 -19.27
C GLY A 48 0.02 0.26 -19.81
N GLN A 49 0.33 1.39 -19.18
CA GLN A 49 -0.04 2.74 -19.64
C GLN A 49 0.98 3.32 -20.65
N GLY A 50 2.05 2.59 -20.97
CA GLY A 50 3.06 3.00 -21.95
C GLY A 50 4.16 3.92 -21.41
N LEU A 51 4.26 4.12 -20.09
CA LEU A 51 5.33 4.93 -19.50
C LEU A 51 6.70 4.26 -19.65
N VAL A 52 7.76 5.06 -19.77
CA VAL A 52 9.12 4.53 -19.82
C VAL A 52 9.66 4.26 -18.42
N ASN A 53 10.57 3.28 -18.28
CA ASN A 53 11.08 2.83 -16.99
C ASN A 53 11.60 3.95 -16.08
N ALA A 54 12.26 4.97 -16.63
CA ALA A 54 12.74 6.10 -15.85
C ALA A 54 11.58 6.84 -15.15
N GLU A 55 10.52 7.15 -15.89
CA GLU A 55 9.32 7.81 -15.36
C GLU A 55 8.58 6.92 -14.35
N ILE A 56 8.53 5.61 -14.62
CA ILE A 56 7.90 4.63 -13.72
C ILE A 56 8.58 4.64 -12.36
N PHE A 57 9.92 4.55 -12.31
CA PHE A 57 10.64 4.48 -11.05
C PHE A 57 10.58 5.79 -10.26
N GLU A 58 10.62 6.95 -10.93
CA GLU A 58 10.40 8.24 -10.27
C GLU A 58 9.01 8.33 -9.65
N ARG A 59 7.98 7.89 -10.37
CA ARG A 59 6.59 7.92 -9.89
C ARG A 59 6.36 6.95 -8.74
N ILE A 60 6.93 5.75 -8.80
CA ILE A 60 6.88 4.78 -7.70
C ILE A 60 7.58 5.36 -6.46
N SER A 61 8.74 6.00 -6.62
CA SER A 61 9.45 6.64 -5.50
C SER A 61 8.58 7.73 -4.82
N ALA A 62 7.85 8.52 -5.60
CA ALA A 62 6.90 9.49 -5.09
C ALA A 62 5.70 8.83 -4.38
N ASP A 63 5.10 7.80 -4.99
CA ASP A 63 3.95 7.07 -4.45
C ASP A 63 4.29 6.41 -3.08
N LEU A 64 5.52 5.90 -2.91
CA LEU A 64 5.98 5.26 -1.67
C LEU A 64 5.95 6.18 -0.45
N LYS A 65 6.10 7.49 -0.64
CA LYS A 65 6.07 8.50 0.45
C LYS A 65 4.69 8.65 1.09
N TYR A 66 3.64 8.26 0.37
CA TYR A 66 2.25 8.42 0.82
C TYR A 66 1.63 7.12 1.35
N ARG A 67 2.41 6.04 1.46
CA ARG A 67 1.93 4.79 2.04
C ARG A 67 1.77 4.94 3.56
N ALA A 68 0.69 4.37 4.12
CA ALA A 68 0.43 4.45 5.56
C ALA A 68 1.54 3.79 6.39
N VAL A 69 2.20 2.77 5.83
CA VAL A 69 3.47 2.24 6.33
C VAL A 69 4.52 2.53 5.26
N ALA A 70 5.11 3.72 5.34
CA ALA A 70 6.16 4.13 4.43
C ALA A 70 7.41 3.25 4.65
N PRO A 71 7.95 2.61 3.61
CA PRO A 71 9.25 1.96 3.73
C PRO A 71 10.35 3.01 3.95
N PRO A 72 11.54 2.59 4.42
CA PRO A 72 12.72 3.44 4.31
C PRO A 72 12.92 3.88 2.85
N GLU A 73 13.49 5.08 2.65
CA GLU A 73 13.71 5.61 1.31
C GLU A 73 14.49 4.61 0.45
N LEU A 74 13.87 4.17 -0.65
CA LEU A 74 14.48 3.24 -1.58
C LEU A 74 15.15 4.01 -2.71
N SER A 75 16.44 3.75 -2.91
CA SER A 75 17.16 4.20 -4.10
C SER A 75 16.59 3.56 -5.37
N LEU A 76 16.79 4.21 -6.51
CA LEU A 76 16.43 3.66 -7.83
C LEU A 76 17.03 2.26 -8.06
N ARG A 77 18.23 2.00 -7.54
CA ARG A 77 18.87 0.68 -7.63
C ARG A 77 18.09 -0.39 -6.85
N GLN A 78 17.61 -0.06 -5.64
CA GLN A 78 16.78 -0.96 -4.85
C GLN A 78 15.44 -1.22 -5.53
N LEU A 79 14.78 -0.19 -6.06
CA LEU A 79 13.53 -0.35 -6.82
C LEU A 79 13.70 -1.25 -8.04
N ARG A 80 14.78 -1.06 -8.81
CA ARG A 80 15.10 -1.93 -9.96
C ARG A 80 15.34 -3.38 -9.53
N ARG A 81 15.99 -3.62 -8.39
CA ARG A 81 16.21 -4.96 -7.86
C ARG A 81 14.91 -5.63 -7.44
N ILE A 82 13.94 -4.90 -6.90
CA ILE A 82 12.63 -5.44 -6.53
C ILE A 82 11.87 -5.93 -7.78
N VAL A 83 11.98 -5.20 -8.89
CA VAL A 83 11.27 -5.51 -10.15
C VAL A 83 11.98 -6.58 -10.98
N TYR A 84 13.30 -6.51 -11.10
CA TYR A 84 14.09 -7.31 -12.04
C TYR A 84 15.03 -8.33 -11.39
N GLY A 85 15.28 -8.21 -10.08
CA GLY A 85 16.22 -9.04 -9.34
C GLY A 85 15.56 -10.16 -8.56
#